data_AF-A0A0Q4Z619-F1
#
_entry.id   AF-A0A0Q4Z619-F1
#
_cell.length_a   1.000
_cell.length_b   1.000
_cell.length_c   1.000
_cell.angle_alpha   90.00
_cell.angle_beta   90.00
_cell.angle_gamma   90.00
#
_symmetry.space_group_name_H-M   'P 1'
#
loop_
_entity.id
_entity.type
_entity.pdbx_description
1 polymer ?
#
loop_
_entity_poly.entity_id
_entity_poly.type
_entity_poly.pdbx_seq_one_letter_code
_entity_poly.pdbx_strand_id
1 'polypeptide(L)'
;MPPETSPLASTLHEIAPRSGVAFTLDRGERLTVIDPEGEQVADLLAFVRGDLDEVISSGRTLDYASRIYLTTGDPIYSNRSNVLLRIVADTVGRHDFLLTPCSADTFRIIYGDTHPHRGCFGNLAAALAPYGVVPDRIPVAFNVFMNVTVDGGTGELKVEPPLSRAGDHVTFQAECDLVIGLTACSALQSNNNSFKPIRYRIDPARA
;
A
#
# COMPACT_ATOMS: atom_id res chain seq x y z
N MET A 1 0.65 -3.39 -44.47
CA MET A 1 1.03 -3.12 -43.08
C MET A 1 0.07 -3.89 -42.19
N PRO A 2 0.52 -4.80 -41.32
CA PRO A 2 -0.38 -5.38 -40.33
C PRO A 2 -0.84 -4.26 -39.38
N PRO A 3 -2.08 -4.32 -38.87
CA PRO A 3 -2.57 -3.34 -37.91
C PRO A 3 -1.76 -3.46 -36.62
N GLU A 4 -1.30 -2.32 -36.10
CA GLU A 4 -0.72 -2.23 -34.77
C GLU A 4 -1.71 -2.81 -33.75
N THR A 5 -1.30 -3.87 -33.07
CA THR A 5 -2.03 -4.40 -31.92
C THR A 5 -2.04 -3.31 -30.85
N SER A 6 -3.18 -2.64 -30.70
CA SER A 6 -3.45 -1.78 -29.56
C SER A 6 -3.15 -2.58 -28.28
N PRO A 7 -2.31 -2.08 -27.36
CA PRO A 7 -2.08 -2.77 -26.10
C PRO A 7 -3.43 -2.93 -25.40
N LEU A 8 -3.75 -4.17 -25.01
CA LEU A 8 -4.96 -4.50 -24.25
C LEU A 8 -5.13 -3.47 -23.13
N ALA A 9 -6.22 -2.70 -23.17
CA ALA A 9 -6.50 -1.70 -22.15
C ALA A 9 -6.56 -2.38 -20.79
N SER A 10 -5.70 -1.94 -19.88
CA SER A 10 -5.60 -2.47 -18.53
C SER A 10 -6.89 -2.20 -17.75
N THR A 11 -7.40 -3.22 -17.07
CA THR A 11 -8.71 -3.17 -16.38
C THR A 11 -8.60 -2.38 -15.08
N LEU A 12 -9.50 -1.42 -14.87
CA LEU A 12 -9.59 -0.66 -13.63
C LEU A 12 -10.43 -1.43 -12.61
N HIS A 13 -9.88 -1.64 -11.42
CA HIS A 13 -10.52 -2.32 -10.30
C HIS A 13 -10.81 -1.33 -9.17
N GLU A 14 -11.86 -1.60 -8.39
CA GLU A 14 -12.26 -0.79 -7.24
C GLU A 14 -12.31 -1.65 -5.97
N ILE A 15 -11.72 -1.13 -4.90
CA ILE A 15 -11.72 -1.69 -3.56
C ILE A 15 -12.74 -0.88 -2.76
N ALA A 16 -13.80 -1.53 -2.29
CA ALA A 16 -14.83 -0.89 -1.50
C ALA A 16 -14.24 -0.32 -0.19
N PRO A 17 -14.81 0.78 0.37
CA PRO A 17 -14.33 1.35 1.62
C PRO A 17 -14.23 0.30 2.73
N ARG A 18 -13.17 0.38 3.54
CA ARG A 18 -12.92 -0.54 4.66
C ARG A 18 -12.78 -2.01 4.27
N SER A 19 -12.39 -2.31 3.03
CA SER A 19 -12.15 -3.67 2.53
C SER A 19 -10.73 -3.85 1.98
N GLY A 20 -10.39 -5.07 1.54
CA GLY A 20 -9.09 -5.38 0.98
C GLY A 20 -9.16 -6.48 -0.07
N VAL A 21 -8.17 -6.50 -0.95
CA VAL A 21 -8.01 -7.46 -2.03
C VAL A 21 -6.56 -7.96 -2.05
N ALA A 22 -6.35 -9.11 -2.70
CA ALA A 22 -5.03 -9.60 -3.01
C ALA A 22 -4.99 -10.12 -4.45
N PHE A 23 -3.82 -9.98 -5.09
CA PHE A 23 -3.60 -10.36 -6.47
C PHE A 23 -2.11 -10.60 -6.73
N THR A 24 -1.78 -11.23 -7.85
CA THR A 24 -0.39 -11.38 -8.30
C THR A 24 0.06 -10.17 -9.11
N LEU A 25 1.34 -9.85 -9.04
CA LEU A 25 2.00 -8.84 -9.86
C LEU A 25 3.31 -9.44 -10.38
N ASP A 26 3.39 -9.72 -11.67
CA ASP A 26 4.55 -10.34 -12.28
C ASP A 26 5.69 -9.33 -12.45
N ARG A 27 6.93 -9.82 -12.49
CA ARG A 27 8.10 -8.99 -12.71
C ARG A 27 7.94 -8.10 -13.95
N GLY A 28 8.21 -6.80 -13.78
CA GLY A 28 8.12 -5.80 -14.84
C GLY A 28 6.74 -5.18 -15.01
N GLU A 29 5.67 -5.82 -14.52
CA GLU A 29 4.34 -5.21 -14.48
C GLU A 29 4.31 -4.00 -13.56
N ARG A 30 3.31 -3.15 -13.78
CA ARG A 30 3.13 -1.92 -13.01
C ARG A 30 1.78 -1.90 -12.32
N LEU A 31 1.79 -1.73 -11.01
CA LEU A 31 0.61 -1.47 -10.20
C LEU A 31 0.43 0.04 -10.05
N THR A 32 -0.68 0.58 -10.54
CA THR A 32 -1.08 1.96 -10.24
C THR A 32 -2.20 1.94 -9.20
N VAL A 33 -1.96 2.59 -8.05
CA VAL A 33 -2.95 2.81 -6.99
C VAL A 33 -3.47 4.24 -7.12
N ILE A 34 -4.79 4.40 -7.12
CA ILE A 34 -5.49 5.65 -7.43
C ILE A 34 -6.45 5.96 -6.30
N ASP A 35 -6.43 7.20 -5.84
CA ASP A 35 -7.43 7.75 -4.92
C ASP A 35 -8.52 8.48 -5.74
N PRO A 36 -9.66 7.84 -6.05
CA PRO A 36 -10.66 8.41 -6.95
C PRO A 36 -11.39 9.61 -6.36
N GLU A 37 -11.44 9.74 -5.03
CA GLU A 37 -12.24 10.75 -4.33
C GLU A 37 -11.39 11.68 -3.46
N GLY A 38 -10.09 11.41 -3.34
CA GLY A 38 -9.14 12.17 -2.54
C GLY A 38 -9.21 11.78 -1.06
N GLU A 39 -8.12 12.03 -0.35
CA GLU A 39 -7.96 11.80 1.08
C GLU A 39 -8.30 10.38 1.60
N GLN A 40 -8.11 9.35 0.78
CA GLN A 40 -8.25 7.95 1.18
C GLN A 40 -6.88 7.25 1.22
N VAL A 41 -6.55 6.63 2.34
CA VAL A 41 -5.30 5.85 2.49
C VAL A 41 -5.50 4.42 1.97
N ALA A 42 -4.43 3.86 1.39
CA ALA A 42 -4.36 2.45 1.04
C ALA A 42 -3.13 1.78 1.69
N ASP A 43 -3.33 0.72 2.47
CA ASP A 43 -2.23 -0.12 2.96
C ASP A 43 -1.80 -1.09 1.85
N LEU A 44 -0.51 -1.11 1.50
CA LEU A 44 0.08 -2.01 0.52
C LEU A 44 1.07 -2.98 1.17
N LEU A 45 0.91 -4.28 0.86
CA LEU A 45 1.87 -5.34 1.17
C LEU A 45 2.37 -6.01 -0.11
N ALA A 46 3.61 -6.46 -0.09
CA ALA A 46 4.20 -7.27 -1.15
C ALA A 46 4.98 -8.45 -0.56
N PHE A 47 4.65 -9.65 -1.01
CA PHE A 47 5.33 -10.90 -0.67
C PHE A 47 5.93 -11.49 -1.94
N VAL A 48 7.13 -12.10 -1.87
CA VAL A 48 7.70 -12.79 -3.02
C VAL A 48 6.88 -14.05 -3.33
N ARG A 49 6.45 -14.18 -4.59
CA ARG A 49 5.68 -15.35 -5.01
C ARG A 49 6.58 -16.59 -4.98
N GLY A 50 6.17 -17.58 -4.20
CA GLY A 50 6.94 -18.82 -3.98
C GLY A 50 7.85 -18.78 -2.74
N ASP A 51 8.01 -17.63 -2.10
CA ASP A 51 8.71 -17.49 -0.81
C ASP A 51 8.06 -16.39 0.05
N LEU A 52 7.01 -16.76 0.78
CA LEU A 52 6.26 -15.82 1.62
C LEU A 52 7.01 -15.41 2.91
N ASP A 53 8.22 -15.95 3.16
CA ASP A 53 9.13 -15.45 4.20
C ASP A 53 9.93 -14.23 3.72
N GLU A 54 9.96 -13.99 2.40
CA GLU A 54 10.47 -12.75 1.83
C GLU A 54 9.33 -11.77 1.56
N VAL A 55 9.31 -10.69 2.34
CA VAL A 55 8.21 -9.74 2.42
C VAL A 55 8.72 -8.31 2.49
N ILE A 56 7.91 -7.36 2.04
CA ILE A 56 8.14 -5.92 2.13
C ILE A 56 8.61 -5.51 3.55
N SER A 57 9.60 -4.61 3.63
CA SER A 57 10.23 -4.21 4.88
C SER A 57 10.39 -2.70 4.99
N SER A 58 9.72 -2.11 5.98
CA SER A 58 9.92 -0.71 6.35
C SER A 58 11.36 -0.45 6.77
N GLY A 59 11.86 -1.22 7.73
CA GLY A 59 13.22 -1.04 8.29
C GLY A 59 14.31 -1.01 7.22
N ARG A 60 14.34 -1.98 6.30
CA ARG A 60 15.32 -2.00 5.20
C ARG A 60 15.14 -0.82 4.25
N THR A 61 13.90 -0.49 3.92
CA THR A 61 13.61 0.58 2.98
C THR A 61 14.02 1.95 3.52
N LEU A 62 13.66 2.25 4.77
CA LEU A 62 13.98 3.52 5.42
C LEU A 62 15.47 3.69 5.70
N ASP A 63 16.15 2.61 6.13
CA ASP A 63 17.59 2.57 6.35
C ASP A 63 18.35 2.95 5.06
N TYR A 64 18.05 2.27 3.95
CA TYR A 64 18.74 2.48 2.68
C TYR A 64 18.37 3.80 1.99
N ALA A 65 17.14 4.28 2.17
CA ALA A 65 16.75 5.60 1.69
C ALA A 65 17.32 6.73 2.55
N SER A 66 17.69 6.44 3.81
CA SER A 66 18.08 7.44 4.83
C SER A 66 17.06 8.58 4.99
N ARG A 67 15.78 8.27 4.77
CA ARG A 67 14.63 9.19 4.92
C ARG A 67 13.33 8.41 5.08
N ILE A 68 12.33 9.04 5.70
CA ILE A 68 11.02 8.44 5.97
C ILE A 68 9.98 8.66 4.87
N TYR A 69 10.20 9.64 3.98
CA TYR A 69 9.28 9.95 2.90
C TYR A 69 9.85 9.48 1.56
N LEU A 70 9.19 8.49 0.97
CA LEU A 70 9.53 7.89 -0.32
C LEU A 70 8.62 8.44 -1.42
N THR A 71 9.14 8.55 -2.63
CA THR A 71 8.44 9.03 -3.82
C THR A 71 9.10 8.47 -5.09
N THR A 72 8.75 9.00 -6.26
CA THR A 72 9.31 8.61 -7.56
C THR A 72 10.83 8.45 -7.53
N GLY A 73 11.31 7.30 -7.99
CA GLY A 73 12.72 6.91 -8.01
C GLY A 73 13.14 6.02 -6.84
N ASP A 74 12.39 6.02 -5.73
CA ASP A 74 12.77 5.23 -4.57
C ASP A 74 12.47 3.72 -4.74
N PRO A 75 13.42 2.85 -4.38
CA PRO A 75 13.19 1.43 -4.22
C PRO A 75 12.48 1.12 -2.89
N ILE A 76 11.66 0.07 -2.89
CA ILE A 76 11.05 -0.54 -1.72
C ILE A 76 11.61 -1.95 -1.58
N TYR A 77 12.19 -2.23 -0.41
CA TYR A 77 12.96 -3.43 -0.16
C TYR A 77 12.18 -4.50 0.58
N SER A 78 12.59 -5.76 0.39
CA SER A 78 12.22 -6.88 1.24
C SER A 78 13.02 -6.89 2.53
N ASN A 79 12.59 -7.71 3.49
CA ASN A 79 13.34 -8.04 4.70
C ASN A 79 14.72 -8.68 4.43
N ARG A 80 14.94 -9.19 3.21
CA ARG A 80 16.22 -9.75 2.74
C ARG A 80 17.01 -8.80 1.84
N SER A 81 16.63 -7.52 1.80
CA SER A 81 17.33 -6.46 1.08
C SER A 81 17.32 -6.59 -0.45
N ASN A 82 16.41 -7.37 -1.01
CA ASN A 82 16.11 -7.32 -2.45
C ASN A 82 15.09 -6.21 -2.72
N VAL A 83 15.18 -5.55 -3.86
CA VAL A 83 14.14 -4.60 -4.27
C VAL A 83 12.92 -5.38 -4.73
N LEU A 84 11.76 -5.13 -4.13
CA LEU A 84 10.49 -5.73 -4.53
C LEU A 84 9.75 -4.83 -5.51
N LEU A 85 9.68 -3.54 -5.19
CA LEU A 85 8.96 -2.53 -5.95
C LEU A 85 9.85 -1.28 -6.15
N ARG A 86 9.64 -0.55 -7.25
CA ARG A 86 10.14 0.82 -7.40
C ARG A 86 8.99 1.76 -7.65
N ILE A 87 9.00 2.93 -7.00
CA ILE A 87 8.04 3.99 -7.30
C ILE A 87 8.46 4.64 -8.62
N VAL A 88 7.66 4.50 -9.67
CA VAL A 88 7.97 5.01 -11.02
C VAL A 88 7.18 6.26 -11.40
N ALA A 89 6.11 6.56 -10.67
CA ALA A 89 5.35 7.81 -10.76
C ALA A 89 4.60 8.02 -9.44
N ASP A 90 4.46 9.27 -9.01
CA ASP A 90 3.77 9.65 -7.79
C ASP A 90 3.31 11.10 -7.92
N THR A 91 2.01 11.35 -7.81
CA THR A 91 1.42 12.70 -7.90
C THR A 91 1.27 13.38 -6.55
N VAL A 92 1.49 12.66 -5.44
CA VAL A 92 1.23 13.14 -4.07
C VAL A 92 2.53 13.46 -3.32
N GLY A 93 3.55 12.60 -3.43
CA GLY A 93 4.85 12.81 -2.77
C GLY A 93 4.83 12.58 -1.25
N ARG A 94 3.74 12.02 -0.71
CA ARG A 94 3.54 11.80 0.73
C ARG A 94 2.91 10.44 1.00
N HIS A 95 3.71 9.57 1.61
CA HIS A 95 3.35 8.22 2.03
C HIS A 95 3.98 7.93 3.39
N ASP A 96 3.42 6.99 4.14
CA ASP A 96 3.97 6.54 5.41
C ASP A 96 4.49 5.09 5.31
N PHE A 97 5.56 4.81 6.04
CA PHE A 97 6.05 3.44 6.21
C PHE A 97 6.47 3.16 7.66
N LEU A 98 5.98 3.95 8.61
CA LEU A 98 6.28 3.83 10.03
C LEU A 98 5.18 3.08 10.78
N LEU A 99 3.92 3.32 10.43
CA LEU A 99 2.77 2.81 11.17
C LEU A 99 2.27 1.47 10.61
N THR A 100 1.90 0.58 11.52
CA THR A 100 1.31 -0.72 11.19
C THR A 100 -0.11 -0.56 10.62
N PRO A 101 -0.60 -1.53 9.82
CA PRO A 101 -2.00 -1.54 9.40
C PRO A 101 -2.94 -1.47 10.61
N CYS A 102 -3.97 -0.62 10.52
CA CYS A 102 -4.94 -0.54 11.61
C CYS A 102 -5.60 -1.91 11.86
N SER A 103 -5.86 -2.24 13.12
CA SER A 103 -6.45 -3.51 13.54
C SER A 103 -7.64 -3.31 14.46
N ALA A 104 -8.35 -4.40 14.79
CA ALA A 104 -9.36 -4.36 15.84
C ALA A 104 -8.79 -3.83 17.17
N ASP A 105 -7.54 -4.18 17.48
CA ASP A 105 -6.85 -3.68 18.66
C ASP A 105 -6.47 -2.20 18.53
N THR A 106 -6.07 -1.71 17.34
CA THR A 106 -5.89 -0.27 17.12
C THR A 106 -7.16 0.50 17.48
N PHE A 107 -8.32 0.05 16.99
CA PHE A 107 -9.58 0.73 17.24
C PHE A 107 -10.01 0.63 18.70
N ARG A 108 -9.78 -0.51 19.36
CA ARG A 108 -10.05 -0.66 20.79
C ARG A 108 -9.14 0.21 21.66
N ILE A 109 -7.83 0.21 21.40
CA ILE A 109 -6.81 0.86 22.23
C ILE A 109 -6.77 2.37 22.00
N ILE A 110 -6.77 2.80 20.73
CA ILE A 110 -6.55 4.20 20.35
C ILE A 110 -7.87 4.94 20.20
N TYR A 111 -8.90 4.31 19.61
CA TYR A 111 -10.18 4.99 19.33
C TYR A 111 -11.25 4.74 20.40
N GLY A 112 -11.05 3.73 21.25
CA GLY A 112 -12.00 3.37 22.31
C GLY A 112 -13.24 2.61 21.80
N ASP A 113 -13.17 2.02 20.60
CA ASP A 113 -14.29 1.30 20.00
C ASP A 113 -14.66 0.06 20.83
N THR A 114 -15.94 -0.08 21.18
CA THR A 114 -16.47 -1.26 21.90
C THR A 114 -16.74 -2.45 20.99
N HIS A 115 -16.99 -2.20 19.70
CA HIS A 115 -17.25 -3.20 18.67
C HIS A 115 -16.36 -2.91 17.47
N PRO A 116 -15.04 -3.12 17.61
CA PRO A 116 -14.09 -2.67 16.61
C PRO A 116 -14.22 -3.44 15.30
N HIS A 117 -14.07 -2.72 14.20
CA HIS A 117 -13.88 -3.35 12.89
C HIS A 117 -12.55 -4.13 12.86
N ARG A 118 -12.42 -5.13 11.98
CA ARG A 118 -11.18 -5.94 11.87
C ARG A 118 -9.93 -5.16 11.40
N GLY A 119 -10.14 -3.93 10.91
CA GLY A 119 -9.09 -3.05 10.40
C GLY A 119 -8.45 -3.55 9.10
N CYS A 120 -7.45 -2.81 8.64
CA CYS A 120 -6.63 -3.18 7.48
C CYS A 120 -5.86 -4.47 7.72
N PHE A 121 -5.37 -4.70 8.95
CA PHE A 121 -4.74 -5.96 9.33
C PHE A 121 -5.66 -7.16 9.03
N GLY A 122 -6.90 -7.13 9.51
CA GLY A 122 -7.87 -8.20 9.25
C GLY A 122 -8.32 -8.28 7.80
N ASN A 123 -8.43 -7.14 7.09
CA ASN A 123 -8.71 -7.12 5.65
C ASN A 123 -7.60 -7.79 4.84
N LEU A 124 -6.33 -7.45 5.12
CA LEU A 124 -5.16 -8.02 4.46
C LEU A 124 -5.03 -9.50 4.77
N ALA A 125 -5.18 -9.91 6.04
CA ALA A 125 -5.14 -11.31 6.43
C ALA A 125 -6.20 -12.14 5.69
N ALA A 126 -7.44 -11.65 5.61
CA ALA A 126 -8.51 -12.33 4.88
C ALA A 126 -8.24 -12.39 3.37
N ALA A 127 -7.78 -11.30 2.77
CA ALA A 127 -7.52 -11.21 1.34
C ALA A 127 -6.32 -12.06 0.90
N LEU A 128 -5.27 -12.15 1.72
CA LEU A 128 -4.04 -12.89 1.41
C LEU A 128 -4.09 -14.37 1.83
N ALA A 129 -5.10 -14.79 2.61
CA ALA A 129 -5.27 -16.18 3.03
C ALA A 129 -5.28 -17.19 1.86
N PRO A 130 -5.93 -16.94 0.71
CA PRO A 130 -5.88 -17.83 -0.45
C PRO A 130 -4.47 -18.03 -1.03
N TYR A 131 -3.54 -17.12 -0.74
CA TYR A 131 -2.13 -17.22 -1.13
C TYR A 131 -1.24 -17.88 -0.07
N GLY A 132 -1.80 -18.28 1.08
CA GLY A 132 -1.07 -18.93 2.17
C GLY A 132 -0.47 -17.98 3.20
N VAL A 133 -0.77 -16.69 3.15
CA VAL A 133 -0.34 -15.73 4.17
C VAL A 133 -1.27 -15.81 5.38
N VAL A 134 -0.69 -16.02 6.56
CA VAL A 134 -1.40 -16.05 7.84
C VAL A 134 -1.27 -14.71 8.56
N PRO A 135 -2.15 -14.37 9.53
CA PRO A 135 -2.12 -13.09 10.23
C PRO A 135 -0.75 -12.69 10.80
N ASP A 136 -0.01 -13.64 11.39
CA ASP A 136 1.31 -13.39 11.99
C ASP A 136 2.40 -13.01 10.96
N ARG A 137 2.11 -13.17 9.67
CA ARG A 137 3.01 -12.77 8.57
C ARG A 137 2.73 -11.37 8.05
N ILE A 138 1.70 -10.67 8.53
CA ILE A 138 1.38 -9.31 8.12
C ILE A 138 2.38 -8.33 8.77
N PRO A 139 3.27 -7.67 8.01
CA PRO A 139 4.23 -6.71 8.56
C PRO A 139 3.62 -5.30 8.62
N VAL A 140 4.49 -4.31 8.88
CA VAL A 140 4.20 -2.90 8.58
C VAL A 140 3.92 -2.77 7.08
N ALA A 141 2.81 -2.12 6.71
CA ALA A 141 2.47 -1.85 5.33
C ALA A 141 3.07 -0.55 4.83
N PHE A 142 3.27 -0.47 3.51
CA PHE A 142 3.51 0.82 2.87
C PHE A 142 2.16 1.53 2.74
N ASN A 143 1.97 2.59 3.54
CA ASN A 143 0.71 3.32 3.66
C ASN A 143 0.64 4.41 2.59
N VAL A 144 0.09 4.04 1.43
CA VAL A 144 -0.09 4.91 0.28
C VAL A 144 -1.02 6.08 0.65
N PHE A 145 -0.58 7.29 0.27
CA PHE A 145 -1.20 8.60 0.55
C PHE A 145 -1.26 9.04 2.02
N MET A 146 -0.89 8.17 2.97
CA MET A 146 -0.96 8.51 4.39
C MET A 146 0.05 9.61 4.76
N ASN A 147 -0.43 10.60 5.49
CA ASN A 147 0.36 11.76 5.91
C ASN A 147 0.69 11.66 7.41
N VAL A 148 1.84 11.06 7.70
CA VAL A 148 2.38 10.99 9.07
C VAL A 148 3.52 11.99 9.18
N THR A 149 3.49 12.82 10.22
CA THR A 149 4.58 13.74 10.57
C THR A 149 5.31 13.25 11.82
N VAL A 150 6.60 13.61 11.93
CA VAL A 150 7.45 13.28 13.08
C VAL A 150 8.01 14.58 13.63
N ASP A 151 7.80 14.82 14.92
CA ASP A 151 8.48 15.92 15.59
C ASP A 151 9.96 15.59 15.79
N GLY A 152 10.85 16.45 15.30
CA GLY A 152 12.30 16.21 15.36
C GLY A 152 12.92 16.36 16.74
N GLY A 153 12.23 17.00 17.69
CA GLY A 153 12.70 17.19 19.06
C GLY A 153 12.21 16.12 20.03
N THR A 154 10.96 15.67 19.89
CA THR A 154 10.31 14.71 20.80
C THR A 154 10.18 13.30 20.19
N GLY A 155 10.22 13.18 18.87
CA GLY A 155 9.94 11.94 18.15
C GLY A 155 8.45 11.60 18.07
N GLU A 156 7.56 12.52 18.44
CA GLU A 156 6.11 12.30 18.38
C GLU A 156 5.63 12.09 16.94
N LEU A 157 4.82 11.05 16.74
CA LEU A 157 4.16 10.76 15.47
C LEU A 157 2.75 11.34 15.45
N LYS A 158 2.41 12.08 14.40
CA LYS A 158 1.06 12.62 14.21
C LYS A 158 0.50 12.25 12.85
N VAL A 159 -0.69 11.66 12.85
CA VAL A 159 -1.48 11.41 11.64
C VAL A 159 -2.22 12.69 11.28
N GLU A 160 -1.87 13.26 10.13
CA GLU A 160 -2.50 14.44 9.55
C GLU A 160 -3.42 14.04 8.39
N PRO A 161 -4.34 14.91 7.95
CA PRO A 161 -5.12 14.66 6.74
C PRO A 161 -4.21 14.31 5.55
N PRO A 162 -4.54 13.29 4.74
CA PRO A 162 -3.81 12.99 3.53
C PRO A 162 -3.74 14.20 2.59
N LEU A 163 -2.69 14.24 1.76
CA LEU A 163 -2.51 15.31 0.77
C LEU A 163 -3.10 14.97 -0.60
N SER A 164 -3.57 13.74 -0.79
CA SER A 164 -4.15 13.27 -2.06
C SER A 164 -5.45 13.98 -2.39
N ARG A 165 -5.62 14.31 -3.67
CA ARG A 165 -6.84 14.81 -4.29
C ARG A 165 -7.47 13.75 -5.17
N ALA A 166 -8.72 13.95 -5.54
CA ALA A 166 -9.42 13.06 -6.45
C ALA A 166 -8.63 12.88 -7.77
N GLY A 167 -8.33 11.62 -8.11
CA GLY A 167 -7.57 11.21 -9.28
C GLY A 167 -6.05 11.13 -9.06
N ASP A 168 -5.54 11.51 -7.89
CA ASP A 168 -4.14 11.33 -7.55
C ASP A 168 -3.77 9.85 -7.48
N HIS A 169 -2.52 9.55 -7.83
CA HIS A 169 -2.06 8.17 -7.96
C HIS A 169 -0.57 8.02 -7.72
N VAL A 170 -0.20 6.78 -7.42
CA VAL A 170 1.19 6.31 -7.38
C VAL A 170 1.29 5.03 -8.19
N THR A 171 2.37 4.89 -8.95
CA THR A 171 2.66 3.70 -9.76
C THR A 171 3.93 3.03 -9.27
N PHE A 172 3.85 1.73 -9.04
CA PHE A 172 4.95 0.87 -8.67
C PHE A 172 5.29 -0.08 -9.81
N GLN A 173 6.57 -0.29 -10.09
CA GLN A 173 7.03 -1.37 -10.97
C GLN A 173 7.52 -2.53 -10.12
N ALA A 174 7.11 -3.76 -10.46
CA ALA A 174 7.57 -4.98 -9.82
C ALA A 174 8.97 -5.36 -10.31
N GLU A 175 9.89 -5.60 -9.37
CA GLU A 175 11.27 -6.01 -9.66
C GLU A 175 11.45 -7.53 -9.62
N CYS A 176 10.48 -8.25 -9.06
CA CYS A 176 10.33 -9.70 -9.05
C CYS A 176 8.84 -10.08 -9.06
N ASP A 177 8.52 -11.37 -9.04
CA ASP A 177 7.14 -11.85 -9.00
C ASP A 177 6.58 -11.75 -7.58
N LEU A 178 5.43 -11.11 -7.43
CA LEU A 178 4.86 -10.74 -6.13
C LEU A 178 3.42 -11.24 -5.95
N VAL A 179 3.06 -11.44 -4.68
CA VAL A 179 1.67 -11.41 -4.20
C VAL A 179 1.47 -10.08 -3.48
N ILE A 180 0.52 -9.29 -3.95
CA ILE A 180 0.17 -7.98 -3.41
C ILE A 180 -1.08 -8.09 -2.54
N GLY A 181 -1.05 -7.46 -1.38
CA GLY A 181 -2.24 -7.13 -0.59
C GLY A 181 -2.48 -5.63 -0.64
N LEU A 182 -3.72 -5.20 -0.90
CA LEU A 182 -4.08 -3.78 -0.99
C LEU A 182 -5.43 -3.53 -0.31
N THR A 183 -5.57 -2.41 0.38
CA THR A 183 -6.82 -2.05 1.08
C THR A 183 -7.32 -0.66 0.75
N ALA A 184 -8.61 -0.41 1.03
CA ALA A 184 -9.11 0.92 1.33
C ALA A 184 -9.20 1.05 2.86
N CYS A 185 -8.36 1.92 3.44
CA CYS A 185 -8.09 1.94 4.88
C CYS A 185 -9.35 2.09 5.75
N SER A 186 -9.38 1.39 6.89
CA SER A 186 -10.51 1.33 7.81
C SER A 186 -10.46 2.35 8.96
N ALA A 187 -9.43 3.20 9.03
CA ALA A 187 -9.21 4.15 10.11
C ALA A 187 -9.73 5.56 9.76
N LEU A 188 -10.72 6.06 10.50
CA LEU A 188 -11.32 7.38 10.23
C LEU A 188 -10.30 8.52 10.26
N GLN A 189 -9.46 8.57 11.29
CA GLN A 189 -8.47 9.66 11.45
C GLN A 189 -7.49 9.72 10.28
N SER A 190 -7.06 8.56 9.76
CA SER A 190 -6.14 8.47 8.62
C SER A 190 -6.77 8.90 7.30
N ASN A 191 -8.10 8.87 7.17
CA ASN A 191 -8.84 9.15 5.94
C ASN A 191 -9.64 10.46 6.02
N ASN A 192 -9.15 11.44 6.80
CA ASN A 192 -9.82 12.72 7.04
C ASN A 192 -11.30 12.57 7.46
N ASN A 193 -11.58 11.60 8.34
CA ASN A 193 -12.91 11.32 8.91
C ASN A 193 -13.98 10.86 7.91
N SER A 194 -13.59 10.32 6.76
CA SER A 194 -14.52 9.69 5.80
C SER A 194 -13.94 8.38 5.26
N PHE A 195 -14.79 7.49 4.76
CA PHE A 195 -14.37 6.24 4.12
C PHE A 195 -14.76 6.26 2.66
N LYS A 196 -13.77 6.11 1.79
CA LYS A 196 -13.90 6.21 0.34
C LYS A 196 -13.25 4.98 -0.33
N PRO A 197 -13.57 4.68 -1.59
CA PRO A 197 -12.94 3.57 -2.29
C PRO A 197 -11.49 3.88 -2.67
N ILE A 198 -10.71 2.84 -2.93
CA ILE A 198 -9.43 2.92 -3.63
C ILE A 198 -9.58 2.22 -4.97
N ARG A 199 -8.95 2.75 -6.02
CA ARG A 199 -8.88 2.05 -7.31
C ARG A 199 -7.47 1.58 -7.58
N TYR A 200 -7.34 0.52 -8.36
CA TYR A 200 -6.06 0.09 -8.85
C TYR A 200 -6.15 -0.49 -10.25
N ARG A 201 -5.01 -0.55 -10.93
CA ARG A 201 -4.87 -1.14 -12.25
C ARG A 201 -3.49 -1.75 -12.39
N ILE A 202 -3.40 -2.84 -13.15
CA ILE A 202 -2.15 -3.49 -13.51
C ILE A 202 -1.89 -3.26 -14.99
N ASP A 203 -0.75 -2.65 -15.29
CA ASP A 203 -0.26 -2.44 -16.65
C ASP A 203 0.85 -3.46 -16.95
N PRO A 204 0.87 -4.07 -18.16
CA PRO A 204 1.87 -5.08 -18.50
C PRO A 204 3.28 -4.49 -18.53
N ALA A 205 4.28 -5.36 -18.43
CA ALA A 205 5.68 -4.98 -18.56
C ALA A 205 5.92 -4.23 -19.88
N ARG A 206 6.65 -3.11 -19.81
CA ARG A 206 7.07 -2.39 -21.01
C ARG A 206 8.10 -3.24 -21.75
N ALA A 207 7.86 -3.48 -23.03
CA ALA A 207 8.78 -4.17 -23.94
C ALA A 207 10.09 -3.37 -24.13
#